data_AF-A0A7J0E3E8-F1
#
_entry.id   AF-A0A7J0E3E8-F1
#
_cell.length_a   1.000
_cell.length_b   1.000
_cell.length_c   1.000
_cell.angle_alpha   90.00
_cell.angle_beta   90.00
_cell.angle_gamma   90.00
#
_symmetry.space_group_name_H-M   'P 1'
#
loop_
_entity.id
_entity.type
_entity.pdbx_description
1 polymer ?
#
loop_
_entity_poly.entity_id
_entity_poly.type
_entity_poly.pdbx_seq_one_letter_code
_entity_poly.pdbx_strand_id
1 'polypeptide(L)' 'MASATRKVLVPIANGTEPIEAVITIDILRRAGAEVTVASVEKQLRIDTCYGMKIVADALIF' A
#
# COMPACT_ATOMS: atom_id res chain seq x y z
N MET A 1 -20.97 -17.58 9.78
CA MET A 1 -21.22 -16.43 8.87
C MET A 1 -19.90 -16.06 8.23
N ALA A 2 -19.81 -16.01 6.91
CA ALA A 2 -18.60 -15.49 6.26
C ALA A 2 -18.49 -14.01 6.62
N SER A 3 -17.51 -13.64 7.44
CA SER A 3 -17.18 -12.24 7.68
C SER A 3 -16.80 -11.64 6.33
N ALA A 4 -17.52 -10.62 5.88
CA ALA A 4 -17.21 -9.97 4.60
C ALA A 4 -15.78 -9.41 4.64
N THR A 5 -14.93 -9.88 3.73
CA THR A 5 -13.55 -9.40 3.59
C THR A 5 -13.54 -7.89 3.43
N ARG A 6 -12.86 -7.18 4.34
CA ARG A 6 -12.74 -5.72 4.25
C ARG A 6 -11.76 -5.38 3.14
N LYS A 7 -12.20 -4.53 2.19
CA LYS A 7 -11.33 -3.96 1.15
C LYS A 7 -10.71 -2.67 1.67
N VAL A 8 -9.39 -2.53 1.56
CA VAL A 8 -8.65 -1.35 2.00
C VAL A 8 -7.75 -0.85 0.89
N LEU A 9 -7.79 0.45 0.62
CA LEU A 9 -6.88 1.13 -0.28
C LEU A 9 -5.78 1.82 0.54
N VAL A 10 -4.51 1.54 0.21
CA VAL A 10 -3.35 2.23 0.78
C VAL A 10 -2.65 3.00 -0.33
N PRO A 11 -2.91 4.32 -0.47
CA PRO A 11 -2.21 5.14 -1.44
C PRO A 11 -0.77 5.41 -0.98
N ILE A 12 0.18 5.28 -1.90
CA ILE A 12 1.60 5.59 -1.68
C ILE A 12 2.12 6.53 -2.75
N ALA A 13 3.09 7.37 -2.39
CA ALA A 13 3.64 8.43 -3.25
C ALA A 13 5.16 8.50 -3.10
N ASN A 14 5.81 9.24 -4.00
CA ASN A 14 7.21 9.59 -3.78
C ASN A 14 7.37 10.35 -2.44
N GLY A 15 8.36 9.95 -1.63
CA GLY A 15 8.60 10.51 -0.30
C GLY A 15 7.77 9.90 0.83
N THR A 16 6.88 8.93 0.56
CA THR A 16 6.17 8.17 1.61
C THR A 16 7.15 7.64 2.66
N GLU A 17 6.76 7.69 3.95
CA GLU A 17 7.52 7.06 5.03
C GLU A 17 7.36 5.53 4.94
N PRO A 18 8.46 4.77 4.73
CA PRO A 18 8.36 3.35 4.39
C PRO A 18 7.85 2.48 5.54
N ILE A 19 8.16 2.82 6.79
CA ILE A 19 7.73 2.07 7.97
C ILE A 19 6.23 2.26 8.19
N GLU A 20 5.71 3.48 8.08
CA GLU A 20 4.27 3.78 8.20
C GLU A 20 3.44 3.04 7.14
N ALA A 21 3.92 3.02 5.90
CA ALA A 21 3.25 2.32 4.80
C ALA A 21 3.31 0.80 4.98
N VAL A 22 4.50 0.21 5.16
CA VAL A 22 4.67 -1.24 5.20
C VAL A 22 4.01 -1.86 6.42
N ILE A 23 4.08 -1.24 7.60
CA ILE A 23 3.42 -1.73 8.82
C ILE A 23 1.89 -1.77 8.61
N THR A 24 1.32 -0.69 8.07
CA THR A 24 -0.12 -0.60 7.82
C THR A 24 -0.58 -1.69 6.85
N ILE A 25 0.15 -1.88 5.75
CA ILE A 25 -0.14 -2.89 4.74
C ILE A 25 -0.03 -4.30 5.33
N ASP A 26 1.04 -4.61 6.06
CA ASP A 26 1.29 -5.95 6.61
C ASP A 26 0.24 -6.33 7.66
N ILE A 27 -0.05 -5.46 8.62
CA ILE A 27 -1.01 -5.75 9.68
C ILE A 27 -2.42 -5.95 9.12
N LEU A 28 -2.86 -5.11 8.18
CA LEU A 28 -4.18 -5.24 7.56
C LEU A 28 -4.32 -6.54 6.76
N ARG A 29 -3.28 -6.91 5.99
CA ARG A 29 -3.26 -8.19 5.27
C ARG A 29 -3.31 -9.38 6.23
N ARG A 30 -2.53 -9.35 7.32
CA ARG A 30 -2.56 -10.39 8.38
C ARG A 30 -3.89 -10.47 9.11
N ALA A 31 -4.62 -9.35 9.22
CA ALA A 31 -5.97 -9.30 9.77
C ALA A 31 -7.05 -9.85 8.81
N GLY A 32 -6.67 -10.27 7.60
CA GLY A 32 -7.58 -10.82 6.59
C GLY A 32 -8.26 -9.77 5.72
N ALA A 33 -7.76 -8.53 5.69
CA ALA A 33 -8.23 -7.51 4.74
C ALA A 33 -7.63 -7.71 3.34
N GLU A 34 -8.43 -7.40 2.32
CA GLU A 34 -7.98 -7.28 0.93
C GLU A 34 -7.39 -5.88 0.73
N VAL A 35 -6.06 -5.78 0.79
CA VAL A 35 -5.34 -4.50 0.71
C VAL A 35 -4.78 -4.28 -0.68
N THR A 36 -5.24 -3.22 -1.34
CA THR A 36 -4.66 -2.69 -2.59
C THR A 36 -3.71 -1.55 -2.27
N VAL A 37 -2.43 -1.74 -2.55
CA VAL A 37 -1.42 -0.68 -2.50
C VAL A 37 -1.44 0.05 -3.84
N ALA A 38 -1.77 1.34 -3.83
CA ALA A 38 -1.95 2.12 -5.06
C ALA A 38 -0.93 3.25 -5.14
N SER A 39 -0.14 3.28 -6.22
CA SER A 39 0.75 4.39 -6.51
C SER A 39 -0.06 5.60 -6.99
N VAL A 40 0.20 6.76 -6.41
CA VAL A 40 -0.32 8.05 -6.92
C VAL A 40 0.57 8.65 -8.01
N GLU A 41 1.65 7.98 -8.36
CA GLU A 41 2.54 8.39 -9.44
C GLU A 41 2.07 7.83 -10.79
N LYS A 42 2.76 8.18 -11.87
CA LYS A 42 2.48 7.62 -13.22
C LYS A 42 3.05 6.20 -13.43
N GLN A 43 3.60 5.59 -12.38
CA GLN A 43 4.25 4.29 -12.42
C GLN A 43 4.03 3.55 -11.10
N LEU A 44 4.07 2.23 -11.13
CA LEU A 44 3.84 1.39 -9.93
C LEU A 44 4.92 1.56 -8.88
N ARG A 45 6.15 1.87 -9.29
CA ARG A 45 7.27 2.03 -8.37
C ARG A 45 7.37 3.46 -7.88
N ILE A 46 7.40 3.63 -6.57
CA ILE A 46 7.70 4.90 -5.91
C ILE A 46 9.10 4.87 -5.28
N ASP A 47 9.69 6.04 -5.11
CA ASP A 47 10.87 6.25 -4.27
C ASP A 47 10.40 6.83 -2.92
N THR A 48 10.52 6.04 -1.85
CA THR A 48 10.12 6.47 -0.49
C THR A 48 11.16 7.42 0.10
N CYS A 49 10.87 8.02 1.26
CA CYS A 49 11.96 8.65 2.01
C CYS A 49 13.01 7.59 2.42
N TYR A 50 14.25 8.04 2.66
CA TYR A 50 15.42 7.19 2.96
C TYR A 50 15.89 6.24 1.84
N GLY A 51 15.44 6.44 0.59
CA GLY A 51 15.99 5.77 -0.59
C GLY A 51 15.51 4.33 -0.82
N MET A 52 14.53 3.87 -0.03
CA MET A 52 13.82 2.62 -0.29
C MET A 52 12.84 2.78 -1.47
N LYS A 53 12.50 1.66 -2.11
CA LYS A 53 11.55 1.61 -3.23
C LYS A 53 10.44 0.63 -2.92
N ILE A 54 9.21 1.05 -3.18
CA ILE A 54 8.03 0.19 -3.05
C ILE A 54 7.39 0.09 -4.43
N VAL A 55 6.99 -1.13 -4.81
CA VAL A 55 6.20 -1.39 -6.01
C VAL A 55 4.76 -1.60 -5.57
N ALA A 56 3.87 -0.72 -6.01
CA ALA A 56 2.44 -0.79 -5.77
C ALA A 56 1.77 -1.93 -6.57
N ASP A 57 0.62 -2.37 -6.10
CA ASP A 57 -0.21 -3.36 -6.79
C ASP A 57 -0.92 -2.74 -8.02
N ALA A 58 -1.28 -1.45 -7.94
CA ALA A 58 -2.00 -0.72 -8.97
C ALA A 58 -1.62 0.78 -9.03
N LEU A 59 -2.05 1.47 -10.09
CA LEU A 59 -2.12 2.93 -10.10
C LEU A 59 -3.45 3.37 -9.46
N ILE A 60 -3.50 4.57 -8.89
CA ILE A 60 -4.70 5.09 -8.25
C ILE A 60 -5.79 5.55 -9.24
N PHE A 61 -5.41 5.81 -10.49
CA PHE A 61 -6.28 6.29 -11.58
C PHE A 61 -6.33 5.30 -12.74
#